data_AF-A0A176RTP9-F1
#
_entry.id   AF-A0A176RTP9-F1
#
_cell.length_a   1.000
_cell.length_b   1.000
_cell.length_c   1.000
_cell.angle_alpha   90.00
_cell.angle_beta   90.00
_cell.angle_gamma   90.00
#
_symmetry.space_group_name_H-M   'P 1'
#
loop_
_entity.id
_entity.type
_entity.pdbx_description
1 polymer ?
#
loop_
_entity_poly.entity_id
_entity_poly.type
_entity_poly.pdbx_seq_one_letter_code
_entity_poly.pdbx_strand_id
1 'polypeptide(L)'
;MIEEIENGLEPRTIHLIVEEIRNVVESSKTQIIVTTHSPYFLDLLRLEHIFKLYIRNGLSRLLKSSQFLNRFKTGLYRLSRFFLLLYSRKKNIN
;
A
#
# COMPACT_ATOMS: atom_id res chain seq x y z
N MET A 1 3.15 5.84 -11.18
CA MET A 1 3.61 5.77 -9.78
C MET A 1 3.08 7.03 -9.09
N ILE A 2 2.51 6.91 -7.89
CA ILE A 2 1.97 8.02 -7.12
C ILE A 2 2.68 8.02 -5.77
N GLU A 3 3.25 9.15 -5.36
CA GLU A 3 3.93 9.27 -4.07
C GLU A 3 3.08 10.06 -3.08
N GLU A 4 3.11 9.65 -1.81
CA GLU A 4 2.38 10.28 -0.70
C GLU A 4 0.94 10.64 -1.08
N ILE A 5 0.18 9.64 -1.55
CA ILE A 5 -1.13 9.86 -2.19
C ILE A 5 -2.14 10.60 -1.32
N GLU A 6 -2.00 10.53 0.00
CA GLU A 6 -2.83 11.22 0.97
C GLU A 6 -2.48 12.71 1.14
N ASN A 7 -1.35 13.18 0.61
CA ASN A 7 -0.83 14.50 0.89
C ASN A 7 -1.76 15.59 0.31
N GLY A 8 -2.12 16.57 1.15
CA GLY A 8 -3.06 17.64 0.80
C GLY A 8 -4.52 17.21 0.72
N LEU A 9 -4.86 15.96 1.03
CA LEU A 9 -6.24 15.47 1.00
C LEU A 9 -6.91 15.54 2.37
N GLU A 10 -8.20 15.83 2.37
CA GLU A 10 -9.05 15.63 3.54
C GLU A 10 -9.20 14.12 3.79
N PRO A 11 -9.09 13.64 5.06
CA PRO A 11 -9.07 12.20 5.37
C PRO A 11 -10.23 11.37 4.81
N ARG A 12 -11.44 11.94 4.73
CA ARG A 12 -12.61 11.23 4.16
C ARG A 12 -12.48 11.09 2.66
N THR A 13 -11.73 11.93 1.96
CA THR A 13 -11.53 11.79 0.50
C THR A 13 -10.71 10.54 0.14
N ILE A 14 -9.87 10.04 1.06
CA ILE A 14 -8.96 8.91 0.83
C ILE A 14 -9.71 7.66 0.31
N HIS A 15 -10.89 7.35 0.85
CA HIS A 15 -11.64 6.16 0.41
C HIS A 15 -12.05 6.22 -1.06
N LEU A 16 -12.36 7.41 -1.60
CA LEU A 16 -12.79 7.59 -3.00
C LEU A 16 -11.63 7.28 -3.94
N ILE A 17 -10.43 7.72 -3.58
CA ILE A 17 -9.22 7.47 -4.36
C ILE A 17 -8.89 5.99 -4.37
N VAL A 18 -9.03 5.31 -3.22
CA VAL A 18 -8.82 3.88 -3.15
C VAL A 18 -9.79 3.16 -4.08
N GLU A 19 -11.08 3.47 -4.06
CA GLU A 19 -12.07 2.87 -4.97
C GLU A 19 -11.68 3.11 -6.44
N GLU A 20 -11.28 4.34 -6.80
CA GLU A 20 -10.92 4.66 -8.18
C GLU A 20 -9.67 3.89 -8.65
N ILE A 21 -8.67 3.74 -7.78
CA ILE A 21 -7.50 2.90 -8.06
C ILE A 21 -7.92 1.45 -8.32
N ARG A 22 -8.85 0.90 -7.52
CA ARG A 22 -9.34 -0.47 -7.75
C ARG A 22 -10.03 -0.56 -9.11
N ASN A 23 -10.93 0.37 -9.42
CA ASN A 23 -11.67 0.42 -10.67
C ASN A 23 -10.71 0.44 -11.87
N VAL A 24 -9.69 1.31 -11.85
CA VAL A 24 -8.71 1.43 -12.94
C VAL A 24 -7.91 0.14 -13.11
N VAL A 25 -7.42 -0.46 -12.03
CA VAL A 25 -6.59 -1.67 -12.15
C VAL A 25 -7.41 -2.90 -12.55
N GLU A 26 -8.66 -3.00 -12.11
CA GLU A 26 -9.54 -4.12 -12.47
C GLU A 26 -10.07 -4.02 -13.91
N SER A 27 -10.39 -2.81 -14.37
CA SER A 27 -10.93 -2.57 -15.71
C SER A 27 -9.87 -2.50 -16.82
N SER A 28 -8.59 -2.27 -16.49
CA SER A 28 -7.52 -2.08 -17.47
C SER A 28 -6.38 -3.09 -17.30
N LYS A 29 -5.34 -2.98 -18.14
CA LYS A 29 -4.07 -3.71 -17.96
C LYS A 29 -3.05 -2.91 -17.13
N THR A 30 -3.51 -1.91 -16.38
CA THR A 30 -2.65 -0.96 -15.66
C THR A 30 -2.23 -1.53 -14.31
N GLN A 31 -0.96 -1.35 -13.96
CA GLN A 31 -0.46 -1.55 -12.61
C GLN A 31 -0.22 -0.20 -11.96
N ILE A 32 -0.72 -0.03 -10.73
CA ILE A 32 -0.51 1.20 -9.97
C ILE A 32 0.39 0.91 -8.77
N ILE A 33 1.42 1.74 -8.63
CA ILE A 33 2.32 1.75 -7.48
C ILE A 33 2.06 3.03 -6.71
N VAL A 34 1.75 2.90 -5.42
CA VAL A 34 1.46 4.02 -4.52
C VAL A 34 2.39 3.98 -3.32
N THR A 35 2.91 5.13 -2.89
CA THR A 35 3.51 5.27 -1.56
C THR A 35 2.58 6.01 -0.62
N THR A 36 2.56 5.59 0.64
CA THR A 36 1.75 6.23 1.68
C THR A 36 2.44 6.14 3.04
N HIS A 37 2.23 7.18 3.84
CA HIS A 37 2.49 7.25 5.26
C HIS A 37 1.22 6.99 6.10
N SER A 38 0.04 7.10 5.49
CA SER A 38 -1.26 7.02 6.15
C SER A 38 -1.61 5.58 6.56
N PRO A 39 -1.72 5.28 7.87
CA PRO A 39 -2.22 3.99 8.33
C PRO A 39 -3.66 3.74 7.86
N TYR A 40 -4.48 4.79 7.82
CA TYR A 40 -5.87 4.72 7.35
C TYR A 40 -5.95 4.28 5.89
N PHE A 41 -5.04 4.74 5.03
CA PHE A 41 -4.98 4.29 3.63
C PHE A 41 -4.74 2.77 3.55
N LEU A 42 -3.86 2.23 4.41
CA LEU A 42 -3.56 0.80 4.47
C LEU A 42 -4.74 -0.04 4.96
N ASP A 43 -5.54 0.48 5.90
CA ASP A 43 -6.72 -0.20 6.44
C ASP A 43 -7.79 -0.44 5.36
N LEU A 44 -7.79 0.37 4.30
CA LEU A 44 -8.71 0.25 3.17
C LEU A 44 -8.24 -0.78 2.12
N LEU A 45 -7.08 -1.42 2.31
CA LEU A 45 -6.46 -2.28 1.30
C LEU A 45 -6.42 -3.74 1.74
N ARG A 46 -6.51 -4.63 0.76
CA ARG A 46 -6.25 -6.05 0.99
C ARG A 46 -4.77 -6.24 1.30
N LEU A 47 -4.49 -7.04 2.32
CA LEU A 47 -3.14 -7.30 2.81
C LEU A 47 -2.19 -7.73 1.70
N GLU A 48 -2.62 -8.56 0.76
CA GLU A 48 -1.80 -9.06 -0.35
C GLU A 48 -1.20 -7.96 -1.26
N HIS A 49 -1.76 -6.75 -1.24
CA HIS A 49 -1.25 -5.62 -2.01
C HIS A 49 -0.21 -4.78 -1.27
N ILE A 50 -0.07 -4.96 0.05
CA ILE A 50 0.72 -4.09 0.92
C ILE A 50 2.15 -4.62 1.08
N PHE A 51 3.11 -3.76 0.82
CA PHE A 51 4.52 -3.97 1.10
C PHE A 51 5.05 -2.90 2.04
N LYS A 52 5.97 -3.28 2.91
CA LYS A 52 6.73 -2.34 3.74
C LYS A 52 8.11 -2.13 3.14
N LEU A 53 8.44 -0.88 2.85
CA LEU A 53 9.78 -0.49 2.44
C LEU A 53 10.53 0.03 3.68
N TYR A 54 11.75 -0.44 3.87
CA TYR A 54 12.63 0.05 4.94
C TYR A 54 14.09 -0.14 4.55
N ILE A 55 14.97 0.64 5.18
CA ILE A 55 16.41 0.53 4.98
C ILE A 55 17.00 -0.31 6.10
N ARG A 56 17.85 -1.28 5.75
CA ARG A 56 18.64 -2.06 6.71
C ARG A 56 20.04 -2.24 6.17
N ASN A 57 21.04 -1.85 6.98
CA ASN A 57 22.46 -1.89 6.61
C ASN A 57 22.74 -1.12 5.30
N GLY A 58 22.13 0.06 5.13
CA GLY A 58 22.27 0.88 3.93
C GLY A 58 21.52 0.36 2.68
N LEU A 59 20.80 -0.76 2.77
CA LEU A 59 20.08 -1.36 1.65
C LEU A 59 18.56 -1.27 1.82
N SER A 60 17.87 -0.91 0.74
CA SER A 60 16.41 -0.93 0.66
C SER A 60 15.89 -2.37 0.67
N ARG A 61 14.90 -2.62 1.52
CA ARG A 61 14.26 -3.92 1.71
C ARG A 61 12.75 -3.77 1.61
N LEU A 62 12.13 -4.71 0.89
CA LEU A 62 10.68 -4.85 0.80
C LEU A 62 10.24 -6.10 1.57
N LEU A 63 9.23 -5.94 2.43
CA LEU A 63 8.53 -7.05 3.07
C LEU A 63 7.09 -7.09 2.59
N LYS A 64 6.60 -8.28 2.23
CA LYS A 64 5.17 -8.52 1.97
C LYS A 64 4.39 -8.54 3.28
N SER A 65 3.15 -8.05 3.26
CA SER A 65 2.28 -8.00 4.46
C SER A 65 2.30 -9.27 5.30
N SER A 66 2.20 -10.45 4.67
CA SER A 66 2.29 -11.75 5.33
C SER A 66 3.55 -11.95 6.20
N GLN A 67 4.67 -11.30 5.85
CA GLN A 67 5.95 -11.41 6.54
C GLN A 67 6.08 -10.42 7.71
N PHE A 68 5.28 -9.36 7.75
CA PHE A 68 5.34 -8.40 8.84
C PHE A 68 4.08 -8.36 9.71
N LEU A 69 2.90 -8.82 9.23
CA LEU A 69 1.58 -8.81 9.91
C LEU A 69 1.56 -9.44 11.31
N ASN A 70 2.24 -10.56 11.51
CA ASN A 70 2.35 -11.20 12.83
C ASN A 70 3.12 -10.35 13.86
N ARG A 71 3.89 -9.34 13.42
CA ARG A 71 4.61 -8.39 14.29
C ARG A 71 3.88 -7.07 14.52
N PHE A 72 2.69 -6.86 13.94
CA PHE A 72 1.97 -5.57 14.07
C PHE A 72 0.90 -5.50 15.14
N LYS A 73 0.43 -6.65 15.69
CA LYS A 73 -0.56 -6.65 16.78
C LYS A 73 -0.07 -5.98 18.08
N THR A 74 1.19 -5.57 18.14
CA THR A 74 1.84 -4.97 19.32
C THR A 74 1.94 -3.43 19.29
N GLY A 75 1.26 -2.74 18.37
CA GLY A 75 1.11 -1.28 18.43
C GLY A 75 2.31 -0.44 17.96
N LEU A 76 3.32 -1.06 17.34
CA LEU A 76 4.58 -0.40 16.96
C LEU A 76 4.54 0.27 15.57
N TYR A 77 3.41 0.82 15.14
CA TYR A 77 3.28 1.50 13.84
C TYR A 77 3.91 2.89 13.81
N ARG A 78 4.33 3.42 14.96
CA ARG A 78 4.71 4.83 15.11
C ARG A 78 6.05 5.23 14.47
N LEU A 79 6.79 4.30 13.83
CA LEU A 79 8.18 4.55 13.41
C LEU A 79 8.56 4.14 11.98
N SER A 80 7.75 3.41 11.20
CA SER A 80 8.15 3.01 9.84
C SER A 80 7.53 3.89 8.76
N ARG A 81 8.38 4.65 8.08
CA ARG A 81 7.98 5.78 7.25
C ARG A 81 7.57 5.45 5.82
N PHE A 82 7.57 4.24 5.25
CA PHE A 82 7.11 4.12 3.84
C PHE A 82 6.45 2.77 3.56
N PHE A 83 5.18 2.81 3.15
CA PHE A 83 4.47 1.65 2.63
C PHE A 83 4.37 1.77 1.12
N LEU A 84 4.69 0.68 0.42
CA LEU A 84 4.60 0.56 -1.03
C LEU A 84 3.41 -0.34 -1.35
N LEU A 85 2.44 0.20 -2.08
CA LEU A 85 1.31 -0.55 -2.60
C LEU A 85 1.59 -0.99 -4.02
N LEU A 86 1.35 -2.26 -4.32
CA LEU A 86 1.36 -2.78 -5.69
C LEU A 86 -0.04 -3.35 -5.98
N TYR A 87 -0.85 -2.60 -6.73
CA TYR A 87 -2.15 -3.09 -7.21
C TYR A 87 -1.97 -3.55 -8.65
N SER A 88 -2.11 -4.87 -8.88
CA SER A 88 -1.96 -5.52 -10.18
C SER A 88 -3.08 -6.52 -10.39
N ARG A 89 -3.70 -6.54 -11.58
CA ARG A 89 -4.73 -7.52 -11.94
C ARG A 89 -4.14 -8.93 -11.80
N LYS A 90 -4.77 -9.78 -11.00
CA LYS A 90 -4.47 -11.22 -10.92
C LYS A 90 -4.58 -11.76 -12.35
N LYS A 91 -3.47 -12.27 -12.94
CA LYS A 91 -3.56 -13.00 -14.21
C LYS A 91 -4.54 -14.15 -13.96
N ASN A 92 -5.70 -14.10 -14.62
CA ASN A 92 -6.49 -15.30 -14.84
C ASN A 92 -5.63 -16.19 -15.72
N ILE A 93 -4.93 -17.13 -15.10
CA ILE A 93 -4.34 -18.26 -15.78
C ILE A 93 -5.54 -19.19 -15.99
N ASN A 94 -6.15 -19.12 -17.18
CA ASN A 94 -7.00 -20.19 -17.69
C ASN A 94 -6.11 -21.35 -18.12
#